data_AF-A0A8J3WML7-F1
#
_entry.id   AF-A0A8J3WML7-F1
#
_cell.length_a   1.000
_cell.length_b   1.000
_cell.length_c   1.000
_cell.angle_alpha   90.00
_cell.angle_beta   90.00
_cell.angle_gamma   90.00
#
_symmetry.space_group_name_H-M   'P 1'
#
loop_
_entity.id
_entity.type
_entity.pdbx_description
1 polymer ?
#
loop_
_entity_poly.entity_id
_entity_poly.type
_entity_poly.pdbx_seq_one_letter_code
_entity_poly.pdbx_strand_id
1 'polypeptide(L)'
;MKSERNRRGGNWHSRNDEAHGRRMEIGDLARAAAAPGWSRLAVRHDRIGAHARTVVIRDGEAITAEGMDEPFRRLRELSYQAGTGTWFTCELEFAPGGRAYTGRTDSYAPPFEDVPPAAALAELTLFPRREPPGWLLAALPSAVPVELPVAYGERYDRWGSHLAEHLGDHLLRHPLPIAGELVYVPDTAMTASAFGQDREHGRHILHLADQADEVREEHLAMGCYKGACWVARHGMRNTGGGVRSITLDGAVLRLELTCEAADLLETETVFEVRLDLPPETIAELRTTVPAVLRSAAGPPELIGF
;
A
#
# COMPACT_ATOMS: atom_id res chain seq x y z
N MET A 1 -3.38 10.74 -32.99
CA MET A 1 -3.14 9.70 -31.97
C MET A 1 -1.95 10.10 -31.11
N LYS A 2 -2.19 10.85 -30.03
CA LYS A 2 -1.16 11.18 -29.02
C LYS A 2 -1.23 10.12 -27.93
N SER A 3 -0.09 9.46 -27.73
CA SER A 3 0.16 8.34 -26.83
C SER A 3 -0.18 8.67 -25.37
N GLU A 4 -1.15 7.97 -24.81
CA GLU A 4 -1.33 7.75 -23.38
C GLU A 4 -0.10 7.03 -22.81
N ARG A 5 0.87 7.80 -22.30
CA ARG A 5 1.92 7.31 -21.40
C ARG A 5 2.01 8.25 -20.20
N ASN A 6 0.91 8.42 -19.48
CA ASN A 6 0.95 8.82 -18.07
C ASN A 6 0.84 7.54 -17.23
N ARG A 7 1.93 6.74 -17.22
CA ARG A 7 2.04 5.59 -16.34
C ARG A 7 2.34 6.08 -14.93
N ARG A 8 1.33 6.02 -14.05
CA ARG A 8 1.38 5.68 -12.61
C ARG A 8 2.74 5.86 -11.90
N GLY A 9 3.30 7.07 -11.91
CA GLY A 9 4.35 7.45 -10.98
C GLY A 9 3.70 7.77 -9.65
N GLY A 10 3.43 6.77 -8.82
CA GLY A 10 2.99 7.01 -7.45
C GLY A 10 4.06 7.83 -6.73
N ASN A 11 3.68 8.99 -6.19
CA ASN A 11 4.53 9.72 -5.25
C ASN A 11 4.53 8.94 -3.93
N TRP A 12 5.46 7.99 -3.79
CA TRP A 12 5.64 7.20 -2.58
C TRP A 12 6.59 7.94 -1.62
N HIS A 13 6.22 8.02 -0.33
CA HIS A 13 7.06 8.68 0.69
C HIS A 13 8.10 7.72 1.30
N SER A 14 7.82 6.41 1.27
CA SER A 14 8.77 5.38 1.71
C SER A 14 8.73 4.10 0.87
N ARG A 15 9.75 3.25 1.01
CA ARG A 15 9.78 1.89 0.44
C ARG A 15 8.65 1.02 0.96
N ASN A 16 8.25 1.23 2.22
CA ASN A 16 7.19 0.46 2.85
C ASN A 16 5.83 0.83 2.28
N ASP A 17 5.59 2.12 2.01
CA ASP A 17 4.35 2.60 1.40
C ASP A 17 4.22 2.06 -0.03
N GLU A 18 5.31 2.12 -0.81
CA GLU A 18 5.29 1.55 -2.16
C GLU A 18 5.01 0.04 -2.10
N ALA A 19 5.64 -0.69 -1.19
CA ALA A 19 5.43 -2.12 -1.05
C ALA A 19 4.03 -2.48 -0.58
N HIS A 20 3.44 -1.69 0.32
CA HIS A 20 2.03 -1.83 0.68
C HIS A 20 1.14 -1.61 -0.54
N GLY A 21 1.36 -0.53 -1.30
CA GLY A 21 0.65 -0.26 -2.55
C GLY A 21 0.77 -1.40 -3.57
N ARG A 22 1.93 -2.05 -3.67
CA ARG A 22 2.10 -3.25 -4.52
C ARG A 22 1.29 -4.45 -4.03
N ARG A 23 1.21 -4.68 -2.72
CA ARG A 23 0.38 -5.75 -2.15
C ARG A 23 -1.11 -5.48 -2.39
N MET A 24 -1.54 -4.23 -2.31
CA MET A 24 -2.91 -3.82 -2.65
C MET A 24 -3.21 -4.01 -4.14
N GLU A 25 -2.28 -3.62 -5.02
CA GLU A 25 -2.39 -3.86 -6.47
C GLU A 25 -2.53 -5.35 -6.80
N ILE A 26 -1.75 -6.22 -6.13
CA ILE A 26 -1.87 -7.68 -6.25
C ILE A 26 -3.25 -8.16 -5.79
N GLY A 27 -3.72 -7.67 -4.65
CA GLY A 27 -5.05 -8.00 -4.12
C GLY A 27 -6.16 -7.62 -5.07
N ASP A 28 -6.10 -6.43 -5.65
CA ASP A 28 -7.12 -5.95 -6.58
C ASP A 28 -7.14 -6.77 -7.88
N LEU A 29 -5.97 -7.14 -8.42
CA LEU A 29 -5.87 -8.05 -9.57
C LEU A 29 -6.47 -9.43 -9.25
N ALA A 30 -6.21 -9.97 -8.05
CA ALA A 30 -6.73 -11.26 -7.64
C ALA A 30 -8.26 -11.22 -7.46
N ARG A 31 -8.77 -10.18 -6.80
CA ARG A 31 -10.21 -9.98 -6.58
C ARG A 31 -10.96 -9.82 -7.90
N ALA A 32 -10.38 -9.09 -8.85
CA ALA A 32 -10.95 -8.94 -10.19
C ALA A 32 -11.07 -10.28 -10.92
N ALA A 33 -10.09 -11.18 -10.78
CA ALA A 33 -10.11 -12.50 -11.40
C ALA A 33 -11.08 -13.49 -10.71
N ALA A 34 -11.25 -13.40 -9.39
CA ALA A 34 -12.05 -14.36 -8.63
C ALA A 34 -13.58 -14.22 -8.82
N ALA A 35 -14.05 -13.05 -9.28
CA ALA A 35 -15.45 -12.60 -9.24
C ALA A 35 -16.02 -12.53 -7.81
N PRO A 36 -17.14 -11.82 -7.54
CA PRO A 36 -17.70 -11.76 -6.18
C PRO A 36 -18.16 -13.12 -5.66
N GLY A 37 -18.15 -13.32 -4.34
CA GLY A 37 -18.73 -14.49 -3.66
C GLY A 37 -17.75 -15.56 -3.17
N TRP A 38 -16.44 -15.30 -3.27
CA TRP A 38 -15.41 -16.17 -2.67
C TRP A 38 -15.31 -16.00 -1.15
N SER A 39 -14.82 -17.04 -0.48
CA SER A 39 -14.57 -17.05 0.96
C SER A 39 -13.08 -16.94 1.30
N ARG A 40 -12.22 -17.49 0.43
CA ARG A 40 -10.76 -17.44 0.55
C ARG A 40 -10.12 -17.10 -0.79
N LEU A 41 -9.21 -16.15 -0.78
CA LEU A 41 -8.43 -15.76 -1.93
C LEU A 41 -6.95 -15.61 -1.56
N ALA A 42 -6.10 -16.45 -2.14
CA ALA A 42 -4.67 -16.42 -1.92
C ALA A 42 -3.90 -16.28 -3.23
N VAL A 43 -2.77 -15.60 -3.19
CA VAL A 43 -1.84 -15.46 -4.30
C VAL A 43 -0.47 -15.90 -3.83
N ARG A 44 0.10 -16.91 -4.49
CA ARG A 44 1.48 -17.35 -4.28
C ARG A 44 2.32 -16.97 -5.48
N HIS A 45 3.48 -16.38 -5.23
CA HIS A 45 4.48 -16.07 -6.24
C HIS A 45 5.84 -16.66 -5.85
N ASP A 46 6.36 -17.51 -6.72
CA ASP A 46 7.64 -18.18 -6.63
C ASP A 46 8.57 -17.56 -7.69
N ARG A 47 9.77 -17.11 -7.31
CA ARG A 47 10.70 -16.52 -8.28
C ARG A 47 12.17 -16.66 -7.90
N ILE A 48 12.98 -16.88 -8.95
CA ILE A 48 14.44 -16.82 -8.95
C ILE A 48 14.93 -16.27 -10.29
N GLY A 49 15.66 -15.16 -10.27
CA GLY A 49 16.05 -14.43 -11.48
C GLY A 49 14.84 -14.13 -12.38
N ALA A 50 14.89 -14.62 -13.62
CA ALA A 50 13.81 -14.51 -14.60
C ALA A 50 12.81 -15.69 -14.56
N HIS A 51 13.10 -16.75 -13.80
CA HIS A 51 12.22 -17.90 -13.67
C HIS A 51 11.19 -17.64 -12.56
N ALA A 52 9.91 -17.58 -12.91
CA ALA A 52 8.85 -17.22 -11.99
C ALA A 52 7.55 -18.00 -12.26
N ARG A 53 6.77 -18.21 -11.21
CA ARG A 53 5.42 -18.79 -11.26
C ARG A 53 4.51 -18.04 -10.31
N THR A 54 3.32 -17.68 -10.78
CA THR A 54 2.25 -17.13 -9.95
C THR A 54 1.06 -18.07 -9.97
N VAL A 55 0.49 -18.36 -8.82
CA VAL A 55 -0.75 -19.13 -8.68
C VAL A 55 -1.72 -18.31 -7.84
N VAL A 56 -2.93 -18.07 -8.37
CA VAL A 56 -4.04 -17.51 -7.60
C VAL A 56 -4.95 -18.66 -7.21
N ILE A 57 -5.32 -18.75 -5.94
CA ILE A 57 -6.16 -19.81 -5.38
C ILE A 57 -7.42 -19.15 -4.84
N ARG A 58 -8.57 -19.51 -5.41
CA ARG A 58 -9.91 -19.11 -4.96
C ARG A 58 -10.63 -20.32 -4.41
N ASP A 59 -10.95 -20.31 -3.12
CA ASP A 59 -11.70 -21.40 -2.46
C ASP A 59 -11.10 -22.81 -2.72
N GLY A 60 -9.77 -22.89 -2.81
CA GLY A 60 -9.03 -24.13 -3.08
C GLY A 60 -8.80 -24.44 -4.57
N GLU A 61 -9.39 -23.68 -5.49
CA GLU A 61 -9.24 -23.84 -6.93
C GLU A 61 -8.23 -22.85 -7.51
N ALA A 62 -7.32 -23.32 -8.37
CA ALA A 62 -6.37 -22.45 -9.06
C ALA A 62 -7.06 -21.69 -10.20
N ILE A 63 -6.92 -20.37 -10.21
CA ILE A 63 -7.44 -19.48 -11.25
C ILE A 63 -6.32 -18.64 -11.88
N THR A 64 -6.58 -18.09 -13.07
CA THR A 64 -5.63 -17.22 -13.77
C THR A 64 -5.94 -15.75 -13.48
N ALA A 65 -4.90 -14.97 -13.20
CA ALA A 65 -4.98 -13.51 -13.14
C ALA A 65 -3.82 -12.90 -13.93
N GLU A 66 -4.13 -11.95 -14.80
CA GLU A 66 -3.14 -11.25 -15.61
C GLU A 66 -2.50 -10.07 -14.85
N GLY A 67 -1.34 -9.60 -15.30
CA GLY A 67 -0.71 -8.39 -14.77
C GLY A 67 0.04 -8.56 -13.43
N MET A 68 0.10 -9.77 -12.87
CA MET A 68 0.71 -10.03 -11.56
C MET A 68 2.24 -9.89 -11.52
N ASP A 69 2.95 -10.12 -12.62
CA ASP A 69 4.42 -10.18 -12.62
C ASP A 69 5.07 -8.86 -12.19
N GLU A 70 4.56 -7.73 -12.69
CA GLU A 70 5.17 -6.42 -12.42
C GLU A 70 5.05 -6.00 -10.94
N PRO A 71 3.87 -6.05 -10.28
CA PRO A 71 3.76 -5.79 -8.85
C PRO A 71 4.67 -6.69 -8.00
N PHE A 72 4.75 -7.99 -8.30
CA PHE A 72 5.63 -8.90 -7.56
C PHE A 72 7.12 -8.64 -7.80
N ARG A 73 7.51 -8.36 -9.05
CA ARG A 73 8.89 -7.95 -9.39
C ARG A 73 9.29 -6.72 -8.60
N ARG A 74 8.43 -5.70 -8.59
CA ARG A 74 8.67 -4.47 -7.85
C ARG A 74 8.71 -4.70 -6.34
N LEU A 75 7.83 -5.55 -5.81
CA LEU A 75 7.83 -5.94 -4.40
C LEU A 75 9.13 -6.64 -3.99
N ARG A 76 9.69 -7.53 -4.83
CA ARG A 76 11.01 -8.15 -4.57
C ARG A 76 12.13 -7.12 -4.51
N GLU A 77 12.14 -6.16 -5.42
CA GLU A 77 13.12 -5.08 -5.44
C GLU A 77 13.02 -4.23 -4.16
N LEU A 78 11.80 -3.90 -3.74
CA LEU A 78 11.57 -3.14 -2.51
C LEU A 78 11.95 -3.93 -1.26
N SER A 79 11.85 -5.25 -1.28
CA SER A 79 12.26 -6.13 -0.16
C SER A 79 13.77 -6.42 -0.13
N TYR A 80 14.55 -6.02 -1.13
CA TYR A 80 15.99 -6.28 -1.14
C TYR A 80 16.71 -5.61 0.04
N GLN A 81 17.51 -6.40 0.75
CA GLN A 81 18.40 -5.95 1.82
C GLN A 81 19.85 -6.30 1.46
N ALA A 82 20.74 -5.31 1.53
CA ALA A 82 22.14 -5.49 1.17
C ALA A 82 22.80 -6.59 2.00
N GLY A 83 23.43 -7.55 1.33
CA GLY A 83 24.08 -8.69 1.96
C GLY A 83 23.14 -9.81 2.42
N THR A 84 21.82 -9.60 2.43
CA THR A 84 20.85 -10.65 2.78
C THR A 84 20.04 -11.12 1.56
N GLY A 85 19.90 -10.28 0.53
CA GLY A 85 19.13 -10.58 -0.67
C GLY A 85 17.65 -10.19 -0.52
N THR A 86 16.77 -10.92 -1.20
CA THR A 86 15.30 -10.74 -1.15
C THR A 86 14.59 -12.07 -0.85
N TRP A 87 13.27 -12.12 -0.85
CA TRP A 87 12.52 -13.37 -0.70
C TRP A 87 12.48 -14.17 -2.01
N PHE A 88 12.35 -15.49 -1.95
CA PHE A 88 12.13 -16.38 -3.10
C PHE A 88 10.66 -16.69 -3.33
N THR A 89 9.91 -16.83 -2.24
CA THR A 89 8.47 -17.07 -2.22
C THR A 89 7.77 -15.92 -1.51
N CYS A 90 6.64 -15.47 -2.05
CA CYS A 90 5.70 -14.58 -1.37
C CYS A 90 4.28 -15.13 -1.52
N GLU A 91 3.58 -15.29 -0.40
CA GLU A 91 2.18 -15.67 -0.33
C GLU A 91 1.39 -14.55 0.31
N LEU A 92 0.27 -14.17 -0.28
CA LEU A 92 -0.68 -13.18 0.25
C LEU A 92 -2.07 -13.80 0.28
N GLU A 93 -2.78 -13.67 1.38
CA GLU A 93 -4.16 -14.11 1.56
C GLU A 93 -5.03 -12.89 1.89
N PHE A 94 -6.09 -12.70 1.13
CA PHE A 94 -6.96 -11.51 1.19
C PHE A 94 -8.30 -11.86 1.85
N ALA A 95 -8.79 -10.96 2.71
CA ALA A 95 -10.07 -11.13 3.37
C ALA A 95 -11.26 -10.84 2.44
N PRO A 96 -12.36 -11.62 2.49
CA PRO A 96 -13.56 -11.35 1.71
C PRO A 96 -14.20 -10.03 2.15
N GLY A 97 -14.65 -9.25 1.17
CA GLY A 97 -15.40 -8.00 1.43
C GLY A 97 -14.58 -6.83 1.99
N GLY A 98 -13.27 -6.98 2.20
CA GLY A 98 -12.42 -5.94 2.74
C GLY A 98 -11.05 -5.85 2.09
N ARG A 99 -10.24 -4.92 2.58
CA ARG A 99 -8.88 -4.64 2.10
C ARG A 99 -7.79 -5.37 2.90
N ALA A 100 -8.13 -5.96 4.05
CA ALA A 100 -7.22 -6.73 4.89
C ALA A 100 -6.52 -7.86 4.14
N TYR A 101 -5.27 -8.12 4.52
CA TYR A 101 -4.52 -9.29 4.06
C TYR A 101 -3.53 -9.80 5.11
N THR A 102 -3.27 -11.09 5.05
CA THR A 102 -2.09 -11.70 5.67
C THR A 102 -1.11 -12.12 4.59
N GLY A 103 0.14 -12.33 4.94
CA GLY A 103 1.15 -12.76 4.00
C GLY A 103 2.31 -13.45 4.67
N ARG A 104 3.11 -14.11 3.84
CA ARG A 104 4.32 -14.79 4.27
C ARG A 104 5.36 -14.71 3.17
N THR A 105 6.57 -14.32 3.51
CA THR A 105 7.73 -14.39 2.63
C THR A 105 8.72 -15.45 3.12
N ASP A 106 9.41 -16.10 2.19
CA ASP A 106 10.48 -17.06 2.48
C ASP A 106 11.70 -16.74 1.62
N SER A 107 12.86 -16.55 2.27
CA SER A 107 14.15 -16.25 1.63
C SER A 107 15.17 -17.38 1.77
N TYR A 108 14.76 -18.56 2.25
CA TYR A 108 15.62 -19.70 2.56
C TYR A 108 15.26 -20.96 1.77
N ALA A 109 13.97 -21.26 1.60
CA ALA A 109 13.55 -22.45 0.86
C ALA A 109 13.69 -22.27 -0.67
N PRO A 110 14.00 -23.34 -1.42
CA PRO A 110 14.00 -23.28 -2.87
C PRO A 110 12.57 -23.06 -3.39
N PRO A 111 12.34 -22.10 -4.30
CA PRO A 111 11.01 -21.82 -4.86
C PRO A 111 10.55 -22.89 -5.87
N PHE A 112 11.47 -23.70 -6.38
CA PHE A 112 11.23 -24.76 -7.36
C PHE A 112 12.07 -25.99 -7.01
N GLU A 113 11.60 -27.17 -7.40
CA GLU A 113 12.37 -28.41 -7.26
C GLU A 113 13.66 -28.34 -8.11
N ASP A 114 13.51 -27.95 -9.38
CA ASP A 114 14.62 -27.74 -10.30
C ASP A 114 14.83 -26.24 -10.56
N VAL A 115 15.98 -25.71 -10.12
CA VAL A 115 16.36 -24.31 -10.35
C VAL A 115 17.26 -24.22 -11.58
N PRO A 116 16.88 -23.45 -12.62
CA PRO A 116 17.74 -23.25 -13.79
C PRO A 116 19.06 -22.57 -13.41
N PRO A 117 20.23 -23.06 -13.85
CA PRO A 117 21.52 -22.50 -13.44
C PRO A 117 21.71 -21.02 -13.81
N ALA A 118 21.22 -20.61 -14.98
CA ALA A 118 21.25 -19.21 -15.39
C ALA A 118 20.39 -18.31 -14.47
N ALA A 119 19.28 -18.84 -13.93
CA ALA A 119 18.44 -18.11 -12.99
C ALA A 119 19.10 -17.97 -11.62
N ALA A 120 19.77 -19.01 -11.13
CA ALA A 120 20.56 -18.97 -9.90
C ALA A 120 21.68 -17.93 -9.96
N LEU A 121 22.44 -17.91 -11.07
CA LEU A 121 23.51 -16.95 -11.27
C LEU A 121 22.97 -15.52 -11.39
N ALA A 122 21.87 -15.32 -12.13
CA ALA A 122 21.23 -14.01 -12.25
C ALA A 122 20.72 -13.50 -10.89
N GLU A 123 20.16 -14.38 -10.06
CA GLU A 123 19.68 -14.03 -8.72
C GLU A 123 20.81 -13.51 -7.83
N LEU A 124 21.94 -14.21 -7.78
CA LEU A 124 23.10 -13.79 -6.99
C LEU A 124 23.75 -12.51 -7.53
N THR A 125 23.58 -12.24 -8.83
CA THR A 125 24.06 -11.00 -9.46
C THR A 125 23.15 -9.81 -9.14
N LEU A 126 21.84 -10.02 -9.10
CA LEU A 126 20.84 -8.96 -8.89
C LEU A 126 20.61 -8.67 -7.40
N PHE A 127 20.56 -9.71 -6.58
CA PHE A 127 20.26 -9.66 -5.14
C PHE A 127 21.37 -10.37 -4.35
N PRO A 128 22.58 -9.78 -4.30
CA PRO A 128 23.74 -10.42 -3.70
C PRO A 128 23.51 -10.73 -2.21
N ARG A 129 24.01 -11.89 -1.79
CA ARG A 129 23.94 -12.39 -0.41
C ARG A 129 25.34 -12.68 0.11
N ARG A 130 25.60 -12.34 1.37
CA ARG A 130 26.82 -12.73 2.09
C ARG A 130 26.84 -14.24 2.34
N GLU A 131 25.67 -14.79 2.67
CA GLU A 131 25.48 -16.21 2.94
C GLU A 131 24.33 -16.76 2.07
N PRO A 132 24.60 -17.13 0.81
CA PRO A 132 23.60 -17.75 -0.05
C PRO A 132 23.15 -19.12 0.50
N PRO A 133 21.86 -19.48 0.40
CA PRO A 133 21.41 -20.84 0.72
C PRO A 133 22.15 -21.90 -0.08
N GLY A 134 22.43 -23.05 0.54
CA GLY A 134 23.24 -24.11 -0.09
C GLY A 134 22.67 -24.63 -1.42
N TRP A 135 21.34 -24.70 -1.55
CA TRP A 135 20.69 -25.10 -2.81
C TRP A 135 20.93 -24.09 -3.94
N LEU A 136 21.05 -22.80 -3.62
CA LEU A 136 21.28 -21.76 -4.62
C LEU A 136 22.69 -21.85 -5.18
N LEU A 137 23.66 -22.15 -4.32
CA LEU A 137 25.04 -22.43 -4.72
C LEU A 137 25.15 -23.74 -5.51
N ALA A 138 24.43 -24.78 -5.10
CA ALA A 138 24.41 -26.06 -5.80
C ALA A 138 23.79 -25.96 -7.22
N ALA A 139 22.88 -25.02 -7.43
CA ALA A 139 22.26 -24.75 -8.73
C ALA A 139 23.14 -23.92 -9.67
N LEU A 140 24.27 -23.36 -9.21
CA LEU A 140 25.14 -22.55 -10.07
C LEU A 140 25.68 -23.37 -11.25
N PRO A 141 25.89 -22.72 -12.42
CA PRO A 141 26.44 -23.41 -13.56
C PRO A 141 27.89 -23.83 -13.26
N SER A 142 28.25 -25.05 -13.64
CA SER A 142 29.62 -25.57 -13.49
C SER A 142 30.64 -24.89 -14.41
N ALA A 143 30.18 -24.06 -15.35
CA ALA A 143 30.98 -23.23 -16.25
C ALA A 143 30.36 -21.83 -16.36
N VAL A 144 31.19 -20.78 -16.37
CA VAL A 144 30.72 -19.37 -16.36
C VAL A 144 29.94 -19.05 -17.65
N PRO A 145 28.66 -18.67 -17.57
CA PRO A 145 27.92 -18.12 -18.71
C PRO A 145 28.47 -16.75 -19.09
N VAL A 146 28.64 -16.50 -20.39
CA VAL A 146 29.39 -15.34 -20.91
C VAL A 146 28.63 -14.01 -20.80
N GLU A 147 27.34 -14.00 -20.48
CA GLU A 147 26.58 -12.74 -20.38
C GLU A 147 25.59 -12.75 -19.23
N LEU A 148 25.80 -11.84 -18.27
CA LEU A 148 24.77 -11.41 -17.33
C LEU A 148 24.74 -9.89 -17.25
N PRO A 149 23.55 -9.26 -17.25
CA PRO A 149 23.41 -7.85 -16.91
C PRO A 149 23.91 -7.59 -15.48
N VAL A 150 24.76 -6.58 -15.31
CA VAL A 150 25.34 -6.20 -14.02
C VAL A 150 24.43 -5.22 -13.26
N ALA A 151 24.19 -5.57 -12.00
CA ALA A 151 23.84 -4.79 -10.79
C ALA A 151 22.67 -3.78 -10.81
N TYR A 152 21.51 -4.23 -10.30
CA TYR A 152 20.54 -3.35 -9.61
C TYR A 152 21.01 -2.94 -8.20
N GLY A 153 21.89 -3.72 -7.56
CA GLY A 153 22.34 -3.53 -6.18
C GLY A 153 22.95 -2.15 -5.89
N GLU A 154 23.82 -1.65 -6.78
CA GLU A 154 24.47 -0.34 -6.59
C GLU A 154 23.49 0.84 -6.62
N ARG A 155 22.34 0.70 -7.28
CA ARG A 155 21.35 1.78 -7.41
C ARG A 155 20.58 2.01 -6.10
N TYR A 156 20.53 1.00 -5.22
CA TYR A 156 19.80 1.06 -3.96
C TYR A 156 20.66 1.43 -2.75
N ASP A 157 21.96 1.12 -2.77
CA ASP A 157 22.89 1.60 -1.74
C ASP A 157 22.90 3.14 -1.71
N ARG A 158 22.82 3.80 -2.87
CA ARG A 158 22.74 5.26 -2.99
C ARG A 158 21.48 5.87 -2.35
N TRP A 159 20.37 5.11 -2.27
CA TRP A 159 19.12 5.60 -1.68
C TRP A 159 19.16 5.54 -0.14
N GLY A 160 19.85 4.54 0.43
CA GLY A 160 20.10 4.46 1.88
C GLY A 160 21.03 5.56 2.39
N SER A 161 22.05 5.94 1.61
CA SER A 161 23.01 6.98 2.00
C SER A 161 22.41 8.39 2.01
N HIS A 162 21.56 8.75 1.04
CA HIS A 162 21.01 10.10 0.92
C HIS A 162 19.90 10.41 1.94
N LEU A 163 19.15 9.39 2.41
CA LEU A 163 18.06 9.61 3.39
C LEU A 163 18.58 9.68 4.83
N ALA A 164 19.63 8.91 5.14
CA ALA A 164 20.26 8.90 6.47
C ALA A 164 20.87 10.25 6.86
N GLU A 165 21.25 11.08 5.87
CA GLU A 165 21.84 12.40 6.11
C GLU A 165 20.81 13.54 6.28
N HIS A 166 19.52 13.34 5.97
CA HIS A 166 18.51 14.42 5.98
C HIS A 166 17.32 14.19 6.92
N LEU A 167 17.13 12.98 7.43
CA LEU A 167 16.09 12.66 8.39
C LEU A 167 16.75 12.10 9.64
N GLY A 168 16.99 12.96 10.63
CA GLY A 168 17.56 12.53 11.91
C GLY A 168 16.77 11.36 12.51
N ASP A 169 17.49 10.31 12.88
CA ASP A 169 17.26 9.17 13.81
C ASP A 169 15.84 8.65 14.17
N HIS A 170 14.76 9.12 13.57
CA HIS A 170 13.39 8.86 14.03
C HIS A 170 12.47 8.23 12.99
N LEU A 171 12.99 7.79 11.83
CA LEU A 171 12.22 7.05 10.82
C LEU A 171 12.91 5.78 10.34
N LEU A 172 13.58 5.04 11.24
CA LEU A 172 13.87 3.62 11.01
C LEU A 172 12.56 2.81 11.05
N ARG A 173 11.64 3.07 10.12
CA ARG A 173 10.56 2.14 9.82
C ARG A 173 11.22 0.85 9.33
N HIS A 174 10.95 -0.24 10.03
CA HIS A 174 11.55 -1.56 9.81
C HIS A 174 11.69 -1.90 8.32
N PRO A 175 12.84 -2.44 7.86
CA PRO A 175 12.96 -2.90 6.49
C PRO A 175 11.92 -4.00 6.24
N LEU A 176 11.35 -4.02 5.04
CA LEU A 176 10.38 -5.06 4.66
C LEU A 176 10.94 -6.45 4.97
N PRO A 177 10.15 -7.33 5.60
CA PRO A 177 10.63 -8.66 5.94
C PRO A 177 10.96 -9.43 4.67
N ILE A 178 12.20 -9.89 4.58
CA ILE A 178 12.67 -10.84 3.57
C ILE A 178 12.21 -12.28 3.89
N ALA A 179 11.85 -12.54 5.15
CA ALA A 179 11.23 -13.78 5.58
C ALA A 179 10.31 -13.48 6.78
N GLY A 180 9.23 -14.23 6.90
CA GLY A 180 8.30 -14.14 8.02
C GLY A 180 6.89 -13.70 7.61
N GLU A 181 6.07 -13.46 8.62
CA GLU A 181 4.66 -13.10 8.47
C GLU A 181 4.47 -11.60 8.23
N LEU A 182 3.43 -11.30 7.47
CA LEU A 182 2.94 -9.97 7.16
C LEU A 182 1.46 -9.93 7.53
N VAL A 183 1.03 -8.91 8.25
CA VAL A 183 -0.38 -8.69 8.56
C VAL A 183 -0.69 -7.24 8.26
N TYR A 184 -1.79 -7.03 7.55
CA TYR A 184 -2.37 -5.72 7.32
C TYR A 184 -3.85 -5.79 7.63
N VAL A 185 -4.25 -4.98 8.61
CA VAL A 185 -5.65 -4.76 8.96
C VAL A 185 -5.90 -3.27 8.74
N PRO A 186 -6.71 -2.89 7.74
CA PRO A 186 -7.07 -1.50 7.52
C PRO A 186 -7.91 -0.98 8.68
N ASP A 187 -7.78 0.31 8.95
CA ASP A 187 -8.64 0.93 9.94
C ASP A 187 -10.06 1.09 9.40
N THR A 188 -11.02 0.78 10.27
CA THR A 188 -12.45 0.83 9.94
C THR A 188 -13.14 2.02 10.60
N ALA A 189 -12.58 2.51 11.70
CA ALA A 189 -13.12 3.63 12.42
C ALA A 189 -12.06 4.39 13.22
N MET A 190 -12.37 5.64 13.55
CA MET A 190 -11.69 6.43 14.57
C MET A 190 -12.71 7.14 15.47
N THR A 191 -12.25 7.66 16.60
CA THR A 191 -13.03 8.61 17.43
C THR A 191 -12.43 10.00 17.24
N ALA A 192 -13.29 11.02 17.16
CA ALA A 192 -12.88 12.41 17.10
C ALA A 192 -13.49 13.14 18.30
N SER A 193 -12.63 13.64 19.19
CA SER A 193 -13.01 14.45 20.35
C SER A 193 -12.75 15.94 20.14
N ALA A 194 -12.12 16.31 19.01
CA ALA A 194 -11.88 17.70 18.64
C ALA A 194 -12.27 17.98 17.19
N PHE A 195 -12.81 19.17 16.95
CA PHE A 195 -13.14 19.70 15.64
C PHE A 195 -12.52 21.08 15.47
N GLY A 196 -11.89 21.31 14.31
CA GLY A 196 -11.31 22.60 13.95
C GLY A 196 -11.53 22.91 12.47
N GLN A 197 -11.51 24.20 12.16
CA GLN A 197 -11.49 24.69 10.79
C GLN A 197 -10.30 25.64 10.60
N ASP A 198 -9.60 25.47 9.48
CA ASP A 198 -8.54 26.38 9.08
C ASP A 198 -8.74 26.88 7.63
N ARG A 199 -8.14 28.03 7.35
CA ARG A 199 -8.01 28.63 6.02
C ARG A 199 -6.55 28.75 5.64
N GLU A 200 -6.00 27.69 5.06
CA GLU A 200 -4.61 27.68 4.62
C GLU A 200 -4.52 27.86 3.10
N HIS A 201 -3.73 28.83 2.62
CA HIS A 201 -3.50 29.05 1.18
C HIS A 201 -4.79 29.18 0.33
N GLY A 202 -5.85 29.77 0.91
CA GLY A 202 -7.16 29.92 0.26
C GLY A 202 -7.98 28.62 0.19
N ARG A 203 -7.56 27.57 0.90
CA ARG A 203 -8.28 26.31 1.05
C ARG A 203 -9.04 26.33 2.35
N HIS A 204 -10.26 25.82 2.33
CA HIS A 204 -10.98 25.51 3.55
C HIS A 204 -10.67 24.08 3.96
N ILE A 205 -10.12 23.92 5.16
CA ILE A 205 -9.74 22.62 5.71
C ILE A 205 -10.51 22.41 7.00
N LEU A 206 -11.07 21.21 7.15
CA LEU A 206 -11.73 20.73 8.35
C LEU A 206 -10.85 19.67 8.97
N HIS A 207 -10.71 19.73 10.29
CA HIS A 207 -9.90 18.80 11.07
C HIS A 207 -10.79 18.12 12.10
N LEU A 208 -10.69 16.80 12.18
CA LEU A 208 -11.24 15.97 13.24
C LEU A 208 -10.05 15.24 13.88
N ALA A 209 -9.91 15.31 15.20
CA ALA A 209 -8.77 14.72 15.91
C ALA A 209 -9.23 13.95 17.16
N ASP A 210 -8.46 12.94 17.56
CA ASP A 210 -8.76 12.09 18.71
C ASP A 210 -8.59 12.82 20.06
N GLN A 211 -7.68 13.80 20.18
CA GLN A 211 -7.65 14.75 21.31
C GLN A 211 -7.42 16.21 20.89
N ALA A 212 -7.68 17.12 21.84
CA ALA A 212 -7.72 18.56 21.60
C ALA A 212 -6.36 19.28 21.64
N ASP A 213 -5.30 18.68 22.21
CA ASP A 213 -4.13 19.43 22.69
C ASP A 213 -2.73 18.99 22.17
N GLU A 214 -2.59 18.02 21.25
CA GLU A 214 -1.26 17.61 20.76
C GLU A 214 -1.09 17.51 19.23
N VAL A 215 0.04 18.07 18.75
CA VAL A 215 0.49 18.16 17.35
C VAL A 215 0.85 16.78 16.74
N ARG A 216 0.75 15.68 17.50
CA ARG A 216 1.22 14.34 17.09
C ARG A 216 0.13 13.30 16.90
N GLU A 217 -1.14 13.68 16.96
CA GLU A 217 -2.23 12.70 17.03
C GLU A 217 -2.93 12.41 15.70
N GLU A 218 -3.59 11.25 15.70
CA GLU A 218 -4.44 10.77 14.64
C GLU A 218 -5.54 11.80 14.36
N HIS A 219 -5.46 12.42 13.18
CA HIS A 219 -6.44 13.36 12.71
C HIS A 219 -6.86 12.99 11.30
N LEU A 220 -8.13 13.28 11.02
CA LEU A 220 -8.73 13.25 9.71
C LEU A 220 -8.91 14.69 9.25
N ALA A 221 -8.26 15.05 8.15
CA ALA A 221 -8.44 16.34 7.51
C ALA A 221 -9.25 16.18 6.23
N MET A 222 -10.19 17.09 5.99
CA MET A 222 -11.02 17.12 4.79
C MET A 222 -11.00 18.52 4.19
N GLY A 223 -10.99 18.61 2.86
CA GLY A 223 -11.08 19.91 2.22
C GLY A 223 -11.32 19.84 0.72
N CYS A 224 -11.44 21.02 0.12
CA CYS A 224 -11.52 21.17 -1.32
C CYS A 224 -10.34 21.96 -1.86
N TYR A 225 -9.73 21.44 -2.93
CA TYR A 225 -8.67 22.15 -3.64
C TYR A 225 -8.78 21.91 -5.14
N LYS A 226 -8.71 22.99 -5.93
CA LYS A 226 -8.82 22.95 -7.40
C LYS A 226 -10.05 22.16 -7.89
N GLY A 227 -11.17 22.26 -7.17
CA GLY A 227 -12.41 21.58 -7.52
C GLY A 227 -12.48 20.09 -7.15
N ALA A 228 -11.47 19.53 -6.46
CA ALA A 228 -11.52 18.17 -5.95
C ALA A 228 -11.67 18.15 -4.42
N CYS A 229 -12.55 17.27 -3.92
CA CYS A 229 -12.64 16.92 -2.51
C CYS A 229 -11.52 15.94 -2.17
N TRP A 230 -10.75 16.21 -1.13
CA TRP A 230 -9.70 15.32 -0.63
C TRP A 230 -9.92 15.05 0.84
N VAL A 231 -9.47 13.87 1.26
CA VAL A 231 -9.37 13.47 2.67
C VAL A 231 -7.90 13.12 2.91
N ALA A 232 -7.41 13.41 4.11
CA ALA A 232 -6.09 13.00 4.58
C ALA A 232 -6.22 12.47 6.00
N ARG A 233 -5.38 11.51 6.35
CA ARG A 233 -5.24 11.00 7.71
C ARG A 233 -3.80 11.23 8.17
N HIS A 234 -3.58 11.37 9.48
CA HIS A 234 -2.26 11.66 10.05
C HIS A 234 -1.15 10.80 9.44
N GLY A 235 -0.09 11.45 8.93
CA GLY A 235 1.06 10.77 8.33
C GLY A 235 0.79 10.11 6.96
N MET A 236 -0.44 10.20 6.44
CA MET A 236 -0.87 9.62 5.19
C MET A 236 -1.01 10.65 4.08
N ARG A 237 -1.01 10.18 2.83
CA ARG A 237 -1.17 11.04 1.66
C ARG A 237 -2.63 11.50 1.58
N ASN A 238 -2.86 12.77 1.24
CA ASN A 238 -4.20 13.17 0.84
C ASN A 238 -4.62 12.39 -0.41
N THR A 239 -5.89 12.04 -0.47
CA THR A 239 -6.44 11.19 -1.53
C THR A 239 -6.45 11.89 -2.90
N GLY A 240 -6.33 13.22 -2.92
CA GLY A 240 -6.47 14.04 -4.14
C GLY A 240 -7.84 13.90 -4.82
N GLY A 241 -8.83 13.30 -4.16
CA GLY A 241 -10.10 12.86 -4.76
C GLY A 241 -10.71 11.67 -4.02
N GLY A 242 -11.67 11.00 -4.65
CA GLY A 242 -12.07 9.65 -4.25
C GLY A 242 -13.02 9.54 -3.05
N VAL A 243 -13.51 10.64 -2.49
CA VAL A 243 -14.67 10.61 -1.60
C VAL A 243 -15.94 10.51 -2.45
N ARG A 244 -16.72 9.45 -2.26
CA ARG A 244 -17.98 9.21 -3.00
C ARG A 244 -19.17 9.84 -2.28
N SER A 245 -19.29 9.58 -0.98
CA SER A 245 -20.34 10.12 -0.14
C SER A 245 -19.82 10.41 1.26
N ILE A 246 -20.50 11.34 1.93
CA ILE A 246 -20.31 11.66 3.34
C ILE A 246 -21.69 11.66 3.98
N THR A 247 -21.84 10.85 5.01
CA THR A 247 -23.09 10.76 5.78
C THR A 247 -22.83 11.22 7.21
N LEU A 248 -23.68 12.09 7.75
CA LEU A 248 -23.68 12.43 9.17
C LEU A 248 -25.00 11.97 9.80
N ASP A 249 -24.93 10.94 10.62
CA ASP A 249 -26.07 10.40 11.37
C ASP A 249 -25.82 10.51 12.88
N GLY A 250 -26.53 11.45 13.52
CA GLY A 250 -26.31 11.77 14.93
C GLY A 250 -24.85 12.17 15.21
N ALA A 251 -24.14 11.31 15.93
CA ALA A 251 -22.73 11.46 16.32
C ALA A 251 -21.79 10.56 15.50
N VAL A 252 -22.21 10.07 14.33
CA VAL A 252 -21.38 9.24 13.45
C VAL A 252 -21.25 9.92 12.08
N LEU A 253 -20.02 10.26 11.71
CA LEU A 253 -19.66 10.72 10.37
C LEU A 253 -19.08 9.53 9.60
N ARG A 254 -19.73 9.14 8.51
CA ARG A 254 -19.30 8.03 7.66
C ARG A 254 -18.79 8.56 6.32
N LEU A 255 -17.60 8.12 5.95
CA LEU A 255 -16.97 8.37 4.65
C LEU A 255 -17.07 7.14 3.77
N GLU A 256 -17.60 7.29 2.55
CA GLU A 256 -17.46 6.26 1.52
C GLU A 256 -16.40 6.68 0.51
N LEU A 257 -15.39 5.84 0.37
CA LEU A 257 -14.17 6.10 -0.38
C LEU A 257 -14.08 5.19 -1.61
N THR A 258 -13.35 5.63 -2.63
CA THR A 258 -12.85 4.74 -3.68
C THR A 258 -11.79 3.81 -3.10
N CYS A 259 -11.52 2.68 -3.77
CA CYS A 259 -10.44 1.77 -3.41
C CYS A 259 -9.08 2.50 -3.30
N GLU A 260 -8.79 3.38 -4.25
CA GLU A 260 -7.54 4.15 -4.29
C GLU A 260 -7.44 5.14 -3.11
N ALA A 261 -8.55 5.79 -2.74
CA ALA A 261 -8.57 6.67 -1.57
C ALA A 261 -8.42 5.89 -0.27
N ALA A 262 -9.08 4.74 -0.14
CA ALA A 262 -8.98 3.85 1.01
C ALA A 262 -7.54 3.32 1.19
N ASP A 263 -6.87 2.94 0.10
CA ASP A 263 -5.44 2.55 0.14
C ASP A 263 -4.54 3.66 0.62
N LEU A 264 -4.74 4.88 0.11
CA LEU A 264 -3.91 6.03 0.48
C LEU A 264 -4.07 6.42 1.95
N LEU A 265 -5.21 6.11 2.55
CA LEU A 265 -5.52 6.38 3.96
C LEU A 265 -5.29 5.17 4.87
N GLU A 266 -4.94 4.02 4.28
CA GLU A 266 -4.85 2.71 4.93
C GLU A 266 -6.15 2.33 5.69
N THR A 267 -7.31 2.63 5.10
CA THR A 267 -8.64 2.34 5.66
C THR A 267 -9.44 1.37 4.80
N GLU A 268 -10.58 0.94 5.31
CA GLU A 268 -11.62 0.35 4.46
C GLU A 268 -12.29 1.41 3.57
N THR A 269 -13.00 0.97 2.53
CA THR A 269 -13.77 1.88 1.65
C THR A 269 -14.95 2.54 2.36
N VAL A 270 -15.33 2.02 3.52
CA VAL A 270 -16.27 2.66 4.44
C VAL A 270 -15.49 2.92 5.71
N PHE A 271 -15.34 4.20 6.07
CA PHE A 271 -14.62 4.62 7.26
C PHE A 271 -15.53 5.42 8.18
N GLU A 272 -15.64 5.02 9.44
CA GLU A 272 -16.53 5.65 10.42
C GLU A 272 -15.75 6.53 11.40
N VAL A 273 -16.23 7.76 11.60
CA VAL A 273 -15.70 8.68 12.60
C VAL A 273 -16.77 8.88 13.66
N ARG A 274 -16.53 8.36 14.85
CA ARG A 274 -17.39 8.57 16.03
C ARG A 274 -17.07 9.93 16.62
N LEU A 275 -18.07 10.81 16.66
CA LEU A 275 -17.93 12.18 17.13
C LEU A 275 -18.21 12.22 18.63
N ASP A 276 -17.16 12.21 19.44
CA ASP A 276 -17.24 12.51 20.88
C ASP A 276 -17.14 14.03 21.08
N LEU A 277 -18.07 14.74 20.45
CA LEU A 277 -18.10 16.19 20.39
C LEU A 277 -19.36 16.74 21.08
N PRO A 278 -19.29 17.94 21.66
CA PRO A 278 -20.50 18.62 22.14
C PRO A 278 -21.55 18.79 21.03
N PRO A 279 -22.86 18.71 21.33
CA PRO A 279 -23.92 18.80 20.32
C PRO A 279 -23.85 20.08 19.47
N GLU A 280 -23.43 21.19 20.05
CA GLU A 280 -23.21 22.46 19.37
C GLU A 280 -22.09 22.38 18.32
N THR A 281 -21.02 21.65 18.62
CA THR A 281 -19.91 21.41 17.70
C THR A 281 -20.33 20.46 16.57
N ILE A 282 -21.17 19.46 16.85
CA ILE A 282 -21.76 18.60 15.81
C ILE A 282 -22.69 19.41 14.90
N ALA A 283 -23.48 20.33 15.46
CA ALA A 283 -24.32 21.23 14.67
C ALA A 283 -23.48 22.17 13.79
N GLU A 284 -22.36 22.68 14.30
CA GLU A 284 -21.40 23.44 13.52
C GLU A 284 -20.83 22.61 12.36
N LEU A 285 -20.31 21.41 12.65
CA LEU A 285 -19.81 20.47 11.64
C LEU A 285 -20.84 20.23 10.53
N ARG A 286 -22.12 20.05 10.90
CA ARG A 286 -23.22 19.84 9.95
C ARG A 286 -23.39 21.00 8.97
N THR A 287 -23.17 22.24 9.42
CA THR A 287 -23.24 23.41 8.53
C THR A 287 -21.97 23.61 7.71
N THR A 288 -20.81 23.31 8.31
CA THR A 288 -19.51 23.61 7.74
C THR A 288 -19.10 22.63 6.65
N VAL A 289 -19.35 21.32 6.82
CA VAL A 289 -19.01 20.29 5.82
C VAL A 289 -19.62 20.60 4.44
N PRO A 290 -20.94 20.84 4.30
CA PRO A 290 -21.52 21.22 3.01
C PRO A 290 -20.98 22.54 2.47
N ALA A 291 -20.62 23.51 3.34
CA ALA A 291 -20.08 24.80 2.90
C ALA A 291 -18.69 24.64 2.28
N VAL A 292 -17.83 23.81 2.87
CA VAL A 292 -16.50 23.51 2.33
C VAL A 292 -16.60 22.74 1.01
N LEU A 293 -17.47 21.72 0.98
CA LEU A 293 -17.55 20.77 -0.13
C LEU A 293 -18.31 21.29 -1.35
N ARG A 294 -19.16 22.31 -1.20
CA ARG A 294 -19.86 22.99 -2.30
C ARG A 294 -18.93 23.59 -3.37
N SER A 295 -17.66 23.82 -3.03
CA SER A 295 -16.66 24.36 -3.96
C SER A 295 -16.02 23.30 -4.88
N ALA A 296 -16.32 22.01 -4.68
CA ALA A 296 -15.86 20.94 -5.56
C ALA A 296 -16.63 20.92 -6.88
N ALA A 297 -15.93 20.65 -7.99
CA ALA A 297 -16.52 20.47 -9.31
C ALA A 297 -17.28 19.14 -9.43
N GLY A 298 -16.96 18.17 -8.57
CA GLY A 298 -17.71 16.92 -8.37
C GLY A 298 -17.84 16.68 -6.87
N PRO A 299 -18.78 17.34 -6.18
CA PRO A 299 -18.92 17.20 -4.73
C PRO A 299 -19.36 15.77 -4.39
N PRO A 300 -18.88 15.20 -3.27
CA PRO A 300 -19.41 13.94 -2.77
C PRO A 300 -20.89 14.09 -2.44
N GLU A 301 -21.63 13.00 -2.50
CA GLU A 301 -23.02 12.98 -2.03
C GLU A 301 -23.06 13.27 -0.52
N LEU A 302 -23.91 14.21 -0.09
CA LEU A 302 -24.05 14.59 1.31
C LEU A 302 -25.39 14.11 1.85
N ILE A 303 -25.36 13.28 2.88
CA ILE A 303 -26.56 12.66 3.48
C ILE A 303 -26.62 13.01 4.97
N GLY A 304 -27.79 13.47 5.44
CA GLY A 304 -27.98 13.84 6.86
C GLY A 304 -27.42 15.22 7.26
N PHE A 305 -27.04 16.04 6.28
CA PHE A 305 -26.57 17.41 6.46
C PHE A 305 -27.67 18.45 6.22
#